data_AF-A0A255HZH2-F1
#
_entry.id   AF-A0A255HZH2-F1
#
_cell.length_a   1.000
_cell.length_b   1.000
_cell.length_c   1.000
_cell.angle_alpha   90.00
_cell.angle_beta   90.00
_cell.angle_gamma   90.00
#
_symmetry.space_group_name_H-M   'P 1'
#
loop_
_entity.id
_entity.type
_entity.pdbx_description
1 polymer ?
#
loop_
_entity_poly.entity_id
_entity_poly.type
_entity_poly.pdbx_seq_one_letter_code
_entity_poly.pdbx_strand_id
1 'polypeptide(L)'
;MAWLLFEDAIDYSKVKVHAEPYLWFGLQPKDVAMTPNGEIYFHESEFKEDFSQSDDQRKHWFIHEMVHVWQYQLTYPVKLRGAIRLGLDYKYVLSSTQKLADYNMEAQGDLIADYFVLRFLDSTDAMRQQQYKDSKHIFEEALSDFFKNRKEPKNLPGYNIDHEPMVDIP
;
A
#
# COMPACT_ATOMS: atom_id res chain seq x y z
N MET A 1 4.38 14.18 0.22
CA MET A 1 4.93 12.81 0.02
C MET A 1 4.07 11.99 -0.93
N ALA A 2 2.84 11.59 -0.56
CA ALA A 2 1.98 10.70 -1.38
C ALA A 2 1.67 11.21 -2.81
N TRP A 3 1.59 12.53 -3.02
CA TRP A 3 1.40 13.12 -4.36
C TRP A 3 2.42 12.64 -5.40
N LEU A 4 3.66 12.33 -4.98
CA LEU A 4 4.72 11.81 -5.86
C LEU A 4 4.34 10.49 -6.56
N LEU A 5 3.43 9.72 -5.96
CA LEU A 5 2.96 8.45 -6.50
C LEU A 5 1.56 8.56 -7.10
N PHE A 6 0.63 9.19 -6.39
CA PHE A 6 -0.80 9.10 -6.71
C PHE A 6 -1.33 10.31 -7.48
N GLU A 7 -0.60 11.44 -7.50
CA GLU A 7 -1.05 12.70 -8.10
C GLU A 7 -2.51 13.01 -7.69
N ASP A 8 -3.39 13.29 -8.63
CA ASP A 8 -4.79 13.63 -8.39
C ASP A 8 -5.73 12.41 -8.26
N ALA A 9 -5.19 11.19 -8.15
CA ALA A 9 -5.98 9.96 -8.00
C ALA A 9 -6.55 9.77 -6.59
N ILE A 10 -6.04 10.52 -5.61
CA ILE A 10 -6.57 10.56 -4.26
C ILE A 10 -7.10 11.96 -4.00
N ASP A 11 -8.34 12.04 -3.53
CA ASP A 11 -8.87 13.25 -2.91
C ASP A 11 -8.33 13.36 -1.47
N TYR A 12 -7.17 14.01 -1.33
CA TYR A 12 -6.48 14.17 -0.06
C TYR A 12 -7.28 14.96 0.99
N SER A 13 -8.26 15.78 0.56
CA SER A 13 -9.10 16.54 1.49
C SER A 13 -10.01 15.65 2.34
N LYS A 14 -10.25 14.42 1.89
CA LYS A 14 -11.05 13.41 2.59
C LYS A 14 -10.23 12.50 3.50
N VAL A 15 -8.90 12.53 3.39
CA VAL A 15 -8.02 11.62 4.13
C VAL A 15 -7.75 12.20 5.51
N LYS A 16 -8.01 11.40 6.54
CA LYS A 16 -7.65 11.72 7.92
C LYS A 16 -6.68 10.68 8.44
N VAL A 17 -5.74 11.12 9.27
CA VAL A 17 -4.77 10.29 9.96
C VAL A 17 -5.02 10.47 11.45
N HIS A 18 -5.28 9.37 12.14
CA HIS A 18 -5.70 9.37 13.53
C HIS A 18 -4.60 8.83 14.42
N ALA A 19 -4.40 9.49 15.55
CA ALA A 19 -3.54 9.04 16.65
C ALA A 19 -4.32 8.15 17.63
N GLU A 20 -5.23 7.33 17.10
CA GLU A 20 -6.04 6.40 17.89
C GLU A 20 -6.24 5.08 17.12
N PRO A 21 -6.25 3.93 17.81
CA PRO A 21 -6.55 2.65 17.18
C PRO A 21 -7.99 2.57 16.66
N TYR A 22 -8.17 1.91 15.51
CA TYR A 22 -9.48 1.61 14.95
C TYR A 22 -10.23 0.51 15.73
N LEU A 23 -9.52 -0.52 16.21
CA LEU A 23 -10.12 -1.58 17.03
C LEU A 23 -10.01 -1.26 18.52
N TRP A 24 -11.14 -1.32 19.22
CA TRP A 24 -11.23 -1.07 20.66
C TRP A 24 -10.64 -2.21 21.50
N PHE A 25 -10.49 -1.97 22.80
CA PHE A 25 -10.03 -2.95 23.81
C PHE A 25 -8.63 -3.54 23.56
N GLY A 26 -7.75 -2.79 22.87
CA GLY A 26 -6.38 -3.24 22.59
C GLY A 26 -6.30 -4.36 21.54
N LEU A 27 -7.35 -4.55 20.74
CA LEU A 27 -7.39 -5.57 19.69
C LEU A 27 -6.53 -5.20 18.47
N GLN A 28 -6.18 -3.93 18.31
CA GLN A 28 -5.19 -3.48 17.34
C GLN A 28 -3.81 -3.41 18.02
N PRO A 29 -2.84 -4.24 17.60
CA PRO A 29 -1.46 -4.14 18.09
C PRO A 29 -0.86 -2.75 17.85
N LYS A 30 0.09 -2.34 18.69
CA LYS A 30 0.67 -0.98 18.63
C LYS A 30 1.45 -0.72 17.35
N ASP A 31 2.05 -1.76 16.79
CA ASP A 31 2.85 -1.78 15.56
C ASP A 31 2.01 -2.08 14.31
N VAL A 32 0.69 -1.92 14.39
CA VAL A 32 -0.24 -2.11 13.27
C VAL A 32 -1.05 -0.85 13.05
N ALA A 33 -1.13 -0.43 11.79
CA ALA A 33 -2.03 0.61 11.32
C ALA A 33 -3.19 -0.05 10.57
N MET A 34 -4.32 0.63 10.49
CA MET A 34 -5.47 0.15 9.72
C MET A 34 -6.06 1.28 8.89
N THR A 35 -6.45 0.97 7.65
CA THR A 35 -7.10 1.92 6.74
C THR A 35 -8.43 1.38 6.17
N PRO A 36 -9.44 1.11 7.01
CA PRO A 36 -10.63 0.35 6.60
C PRO A 36 -11.64 1.17 5.78
N ASN A 37 -11.59 2.49 5.85
CA ASN A 37 -12.64 3.40 5.37
C ASN A 37 -12.08 4.66 4.68
N GLY A 38 -10.84 4.60 4.18
CA GLY A 38 -10.17 5.75 3.56
C GLY A 38 -9.56 6.74 4.55
N GLU A 39 -9.67 6.47 5.85
CA GLU A 39 -8.94 7.14 6.93
C GLU A 39 -7.95 6.14 7.54
N ILE A 40 -6.81 6.66 8.04
CA ILE A 40 -5.69 5.85 8.54
C ILE A 40 -5.65 5.95 10.07
N TYR A 41 -5.60 4.81 10.76
CA TYR A 41 -5.60 4.72 12.22
C TYR A 41 -4.31 4.11 12.73
N PHE A 42 -3.45 4.94 13.32
CA PHE A 42 -2.24 4.51 14.01
C PHE A 42 -2.48 4.42 15.51
N HIS A 43 -1.75 3.52 16.19
CA HIS A 43 -1.59 3.66 17.63
C HIS A 43 -0.88 4.98 17.95
N GLU A 44 -1.26 5.64 19.04
CA GLU A 44 -0.72 6.93 19.49
C GLU A 44 0.82 6.98 19.54
N SER A 45 1.47 5.86 19.87
CA SER A 45 2.94 5.76 19.92
C SER A 45 3.62 5.78 18.55
N GLU A 46 2.92 5.36 17.50
CA GLU A 46 3.44 5.30 16.13
C GLU A 46 3.04 6.51 15.29
N PHE A 47 1.96 7.20 15.67
CA PHE A 47 1.52 8.41 15.01
C PHE A 47 2.62 9.49 14.97
N LYS A 48 2.62 10.26 13.88
CA LYS A 48 3.43 11.46 13.67
C LYS A 48 2.55 12.57 13.12
N GLU A 49 2.77 13.78 13.61
CA GLU A 49 2.15 15.00 13.07
C GLU A 49 2.53 15.22 11.60
N ASP A 50 3.75 14.84 11.23
CA ASP A 50 4.23 14.88 9.84
C ASP A 50 5.11 13.66 9.52
N PHE A 51 4.52 12.68 8.83
CA PHE A 51 5.23 11.49 8.35
C PHE A 51 6.28 11.79 7.27
N SER A 52 6.26 12.97 6.63
CA SER A 52 7.31 13.34 5.68
C SER A 52 8.64 13.67 6.37
N GLN A 53 8.60 14.02 7.67
CA GLN A 53 9.77 14.34 8.50
C GLN A 53 10.21 13.18 9.38
N SER A 54 9.57 12.00 9.27
CA SER A 54 9.96 10.81 10.03
C SER A 54 11.15 10.07 9.41
N ASP A 55 11.59 9.00 10.07
CA ASP A 55 12.48 8.00 9.46
C ASP A 55 11.83 7.33 8.24
N ASP A 56 12.67 6.70 7.44
CA ASP A 56 12.28 6.13 6.15
C ASP A 56 11.36 4.90 6.30
N GLN A 57 11.48 4.13 7.40
CA GLN A 57 10.55 3.04 7.69
C GLN A 57 9.13 3.57 7.90
N ARG A 58 8.96 4.68 8.63
CA ARG A 58 7.66 5.32 8.82
C ARG A 58 7.12 5.98 7.55
N LYS A 59 7.99 6.53 6.68
CA LYS A 59 7.57 7.02 5.37
C LYS A 59 7.03 5.89 4.49
N HIS A 60 7.73 4.75 4.46
CA HIS A 60 7.29 3.53 3.77
C HIS A 60 5.92 3.09 4.29
N TRP A 61 5.79 2.94 5.60
CA TRP A 61 4.53 2.52 6.23
C TRP A 61 3.38 3.48 5.92
N PHE A 62 3.61 4.79 5.97
CA PHE A 62 2.58 5.75 5.58
C PHE A 62 2.16 5.61 4.11
N ILE A 63 3.10 5.38 3.20
CA ILE A 63 2.77 5.15 1.78
C ILE A 63 1.97 3.86 1.60
N HIS A 64 2.29 2.79 2.33
CA HIS A 64 1.50 1.56 2.34
C HIS A 64 0.03 1.84 2.70
N GLU A 65 -0.21 2.56 3.80
CA GLU A 65 -1.57 2.93 4.20
C GLU A 65 -2.26 3.83 3.16
N MET A 66 -1.53 4.73 2.50
CA MET A 66 -2.06 5.54 1.40
C MET A 66 -2.48 4.71 0.17
N VAL A 67 -1.89 3.54 -0.06
CA VAL A 67 -2.37 2.60 -1.09
C VAL A 67 -3.77 2.09 -0.74
N HIS A 68 -4.04 1.80 0.54
CA HIS A 68 -5.37 1.40 0.99
C HIS A 68 -6.38 2.54 0.90
N VAL A 69 -5.97 3.79 1.18
CA VAL A 69 -6.81 4.97 0.90
C VAL A 69 -7.16 5.04 -0.58
N TRP A 70 -6.18 4.89 -1.48
CA TRP A 70 -6.39 4.88 -2.93
C TRP A 70 -7.35 3.76 -3.36
N GLN A 71 -7.14 2.54 -2.89
CA GLN A 71 -8.01 1.39 -3.14
C GLN A 71 -9.45 1.68 -2.68
N TYR A 72 -9.61 2.21 -1.46
CA TYR A 72 -10.92 2.58 -0.92
C TYR A 72 -11.62 3.65 -1.76
N GLN A 73 -10.92 4.70 -2.18
CA GLN A 73 -11.50 5.76 -3.02
C GLN A 73 -11.89 5.26 -4.41
N LEU A 74 -11.24 4.21 -4.92
CA LEU A 74 -11.66 3.47 -6.11
C LEU A 74 -12.71 2.38 -5.84
N THR A 75 -13.36 2.40 -4.67
CA THR A 75 -14.44 1.49 -4.24
C THR A 75 -14.04 0.04 -3.94
N TYR A 76 -12.74 -0.24 -3.77
CA TYR A 76 -12.29 -1.55 -3.32
C TYR A 76 -12.72 -1.85 -1.88
N PRO A 77 -13.23 -3.06 -1.56
CA PRO A 77 -13.75 -3.39 -0.23
C PRO A 77 -12.63 -3.70 0.78
N VAL A 78 -11.79 -2.71 1.08
CA VAL A 78 -10.59 -2.81 1.95
C VAL A 78 -10.90 -3.46 3.30
N LYS A 79 -11.92 -2.96 4.02
CA LYS A 79 -12.32 -3.51 5.33
C LYS A 79 -12.65 -5.01 5.31
N LEU A 80 -13.39 -5.46 4.29
CA LEU A 80 -13.78 -6.88 4.18
C LEU A 80 -12.57 -7.74 3.86
N ARG A 81 -11.74 -7.31 2.91
CA ARG A 81 -10.56 -8.06 2.44
C ARG A 81 -9.43 -8.07 3.48
N GLY A 82 -9.27 -7.00 4.26
CA GLY A 82 -8.30 -6.94 5.35
C GLY A 82 -8.68 -7.83 6.53
N ALA A 83 -9.97 -7.88 6.91
CA ALA A 83 -10.44 -8.74 8.01
C ALA A 83 -10.22 -10.25 7.75
N ILE A 84 -10.36 -10.68 6.49
CA ILE A 84 -10.07 -12.07 6.07
C ILE A 84 -8.57 -12.38 6.22
N ARG A 85 -7.72 -11.37 6.14
CA ARG A 85 -6.29 -11.53 5.98
C ARG A 85 -5.50 -11.44 7.28
N LEU A 86 -6.00 -10.74 8.32
CA LEU A 86 -5.29 -10.52 9.59
C LEU A 86 -4.52 -11.76 10.08
N GLY A 87 -3.18 -11.68 10.10
CA GLY A 87 -2.28 -12.75 10.59
C GLY A 87 -1.56 -13.58 9.52
N LEU A 88 -1.63 -13.22 8.24
CA LEU A 88 -0.91 -13.89 7.14
C LEU A 88 0.40 -13.16 6.76
N ASP A 89 1.38 -13.89 6.23
CA ASP A 89 2.62 -13.30 5.67
C ASP A 89 2.33 -12.76 4.26
N TYR A 90 2.63 -11.49 3.99
CA TYR A 90 2.29 -10.78 2.75
C TYR A 90 3.48 -10.48 1.86
N LYS A 91 4.39 -11.45 1.69
CA LYS A 91 5.48 -11.29 0.73
C LYS A 91 4.96 -11.38 -0.70
N TYR A 92 5.17 -10.32 -1.48
CA TYR A 92 4.96 -10.34 -2.92
C TYR A 92 6.19 -10.87 -3.65
N VAL A 93 5.96 -11.51 -4.80
CA VAL A 93 7.01 -11.89 -5.76
C VAL A 93 7.01 -10.90 -6.91
N LEU A 94 8.07 -10.11 -7.02
CA LEU A 94 8.18 -9.14 -8.11
C LEU A 94 8.41 -9.86 -9.44
N SER A 95 7.59 -9.56 -10.44
CA SER A 95 7.68 -10.15 -11.78
C SER A 95 7.45 -9.11 -12.87
N SER A 96 8.25 -9.16 -13.94
CA SER A 96 8.06 -8.33 -15.14
C SER A 96 6.85 -8.75 -15.98
N THR A 97 6.33 -9.95 -15.76
CA THR A 97 5.15 -10.47 -16.46
C THR A 97 3.85 -10.13 -15.76
N GLN A 98 3.91 -9.68 -14.50
CA GLN A 98 2.73 -9.33 -13.72
C GLN A 98 2.53 -7.82 -13.71
N LYS A 99 1.27 -7.39 -13.62
CA LYS A 99 0.85 -6.02 -13.38
C LYS A 99 0.38 -5.85 -11.95
N LEU A 100 0.30 -4.60 -11.49
CA LEU A 100 -0.16 -4.27 -10.13
C LEU A 100 -1.47 -5.00 -9.75
N ALA A 101 -2.41 -5.14 -10.69
CA ALA A 101 -3.70 -5.81 -10.50
C ALA A 101 -3.62 -7.32 -10.20
N ASP A 102 -2.49 -7.96 -10.53
CA ASP A 102 -2.23 -9.39 -10.24
C ASP A 102 -1.82 -9.62 -8.78
N TYR A 103 -1.49 -8.54 -8.07
CA TYR A 103 -1.14 -8.56 -6.66
C TYR A 103 -2.38 -8.32 -5.81
N ASN A 104 -2.41 -9.01 -4.67
CA ASN A 104 -3.44 -8.76 -3.67
C ASN A 104 -3.27 -7.40 -2.99
N MET A 105 -4.29 -6.98 -2.24
CA MET A 105 -4.36 -5.66 -1.61
C MET A 105 -3.13 -5.25 -0.78
N GLU A 106 -2.63 -6.15 0.07
CA GLU A 106 -1.45 -5.90 0.93
C GLU A 106 -0.16 -5.91 0.10
N ALA A 107 -0.05 -6.83 -0.85
CA ALA A 107 1.07 -6.90 -1.77
C ALA A 107 1.17 -5.65 -2.66
N GLN A 108 0.04 -5.08 -3.09
CA GLN A 108 0.03 -3.77 -3.78
C GLN A 108 0.55 -2.65 -2.86
N GLY A 109 0.16 -2.68 -1.57
CA GLY A 109 0.65 -1.78 -0.54
C GLY A 109 2.17 -1.79 -0.45
N ASP A 110 2.74 -2.96 -0.17
CA ASP A 110 4.18 -3.16 -0.03
C ASP A 110 4.92 -2.85 -1.34
N LEU A 111 4.39 -3.25 -2.50
CA LEU A 111 5.05 -3.03 -3.80
C LEU A 111 5.16 -1.55 -4.14
N ILE A 112 4.09 -0.76 -3.94
CA ILE A 112 4.12 0.69 -4.21
C ILE A 112 4.98 1.42 -3.16
N ALA A 113 4.93 1.00 -1.89
CA ALA A 113 5.76 1.58 -0.83
C ALA A 113 7.26 1.28 -1.04
N ASP A 114 7.61 0.07 -1.47
CA ASP A 114 8.97 -0.30 -1.86
C ASP A 114 9.45 0.50 -3.07
N TYR A 115 8.60 0.67 -4.09
CA TYR A 115 8.91 1.53 -5.22
C TYR A 115 9.14 2.99 -4.80
N PHE A 116 8.35 3.51 -3.85
CA PHE A 116 8.55 4.84 -3.31
C PHE A 116 9.92 5.00 -2.66
N VAL A 117 10.30 4.05 -1.79
CA VAL A 117 11.63 4.04 -1.16
C VAL A 117 12.72 4.04 -2.23
N LEU A 118 12.63 3.11 -3.18
CA LEU A 118 13.60 2.95 -4.26
C LEU A 118 13.73 4.18 -5.17
N ARG A 119 12.64 4.92 -5.37
CA ARG A 119 12.58 6.01 -6.35
C ARG A 119 12.90 7.39 -5.75
N PHE A 120 12.58 7.60 -4.48
CA PHE A 120 12.52 8.93 -3.89
C PHE A 120 13.31 9.11 -2.59
N LEU A 121 13.82 8.03 -1.97
CA LEU A 121 14.66 8.12 -0.78
C LEU A 121 16.13 7.87 -1.11
N ASP A 122 17.02 8.29 -0.21
CA ASP A 122 18.47 8.19 -0.40
C ASP A 122 19.02 6.77 -0.12
N SER A 123 18.30 5.96 0.67
CA SER A 123 18.63 4.58 0.99
C SER A 123 17.47 3.63 0.70
N THR A 124 17.80 2.40 0.33
CA THR A 124 16.82 1.32 0.14
C THR A 124 16.49 0.58 1.43
N ASP A 125 17.15 0.87 2.55
CA ASP A 125 17.03 0.09 3.80
C ASP A 125 15.61 0.00 4.36
N ALA A 126 14.74 0.94 4.00
CA ALA A 126 13.34 0.95 4.39
C ALA A 126 12.43 0.06 3.53
N MET A 127 12.90 -0.50 2.41
CA MET A 127 12.10 -1.44 1.61
C MET A 127 11.76 -2.69 2.43
N ARG A 128 10.51 -3.14 2.31
CA ARG A 128 10.03 -4.40 2.86
C ARG A 128 10.72 -5.59 2.22
N GLN A 129 10.86 -5.60 0.89
CA GLN A 129 11.52 -6.67 0.14
C GLN A 129 12.92 -6.23 -0.34
N GLN A 130 13.89 -6.20 0.57
CA GLN A 130 15.29 -5.82 0.29
C GLN A 130 15.95 -6.57 -0.88
N GLN A 131 15.50 -7.79 -1.17
CA GLN A 131 15.98 -8.59 -2.30
C GLN A 131 15.73 -7.93 -3.67
N TYR A 132 14.81 -6.96 -3.77
CA TYR A 132 14.46 -6.26 -5.02
C TYR A 132 15.06 -4.85 -5.12
N LYS A 133 15.98 -4.48 -4.22
CA LYS A 133 16.58 -3.13 -4.19
C LYS A 133 17.26 -2.70 -5.50
N ASP A 134 17.76 -3.65 -6.29
CA ASP A 134 18.42 -3.39 -7.58
C ASP A 134 17.48 -3.64 -8.78
N SER A 135 16.17 -3.85 -8.55
CA SER A 135 15.19 -4.28 -9.55
C SER A 135 14.24 -3.17 -10.02
N LYS A 136 14.69 -1.91 -10.01
CA LYS A 136 13.85 -0.74 -10.33
C LYS A 136 13.05 -0.87 -11.64
N HIS A 137 13.68 -1.37 -12.69
CA HIS A 137 13.04 -1.60 -13.98
C HIS A 137 11.83 -2.53 -13.88
N ILE A 138 11.92 -3.59 -13.07
CA ILE A 138 10.83 -4.57 -12.90
C ILE A 138 9.66 -3.94 -12.15
N PHE A 139 9.92 -3.08 -11.16
CA PHE A 139 8.84 -2.28 -10.55
C PHE A 139 8.16 -1.36 -11.56
N GLU A 140 8.93 -0.68 -12.42
CA GLU A 140 8.37 0.21 -13.45
C GLU A 140 7.52 -0.56 -14.47
N GLU A 141 7.88 -1.80 -14.81
CA GLU A 141 7.07 -2.69 -15.63
C GLU A 141 5.78 -3.13 -14.93
N ALA A 142 5.87 -3.55 -13.66
CA ALA A 142 4.71 -3.97 -12.86
C ALA A 142 3.72 -2.81 -12.61
N LEU A 143 4.24 -1.59 -12.45
CA LEU A 143 3.48 -0.36 -12.18
C LEU A 143 3.12 0.43 -13.45
N SER A 144 3.47 -0.06 -14.64
CA SER A 144 3.28 0.68 -15.89
C SER A 144 1.82 1.11 -16.14
N ASP A 145 0.84 0.24 -15.92
CA ASP A 145 -0.58 0.57 -16.07
C ASP A 145 -1.07 1.52 -14.98
N PHE A 146 -0.55 1.37 -13.76
CA PHE A 146 -0.81 2.29 -12.65
C PHE A 146 -0.35 3.71 -13.00
N PHE A 147 0.88 3.88 -13.48
CA PHE A 147 1.39 5.20 -13.87
C PHE A 147 0.72 5.77 -15.13
N LYS A 148 0.20 4.91 -16.01
CA LYS A 148 -0.58 5.34 -17.17
C LYS A 148 -1.94 5.92 -16.78
N ASN A 149 -2.63 5.32 -15.82
CA ASN A 149 -3.89 5.84 -15.30
C ASN A 149 -4.14 5.39 -13.86
N ARG A 150 -3.75 6.24 -12.90
CA ARG A 150 -3.88 5.97 -11.46
C ARG A 150 -5.32 5.93 -10.97
N LYS A 151 -6.27 6.46 -11.75
CA LYS A 151 -7.71 6.46 -11.43
C LYS A 151 -8.44 5.23 -11.98
N GLU A 152 -7.75 4.35 -12.70
CA GLU A 152 -8.34 3.18 -13.33
C GLU A 152 -8.60 2.07 -12.30
N PRO A 153 -9.86 1.66 -12.06
CA PRO A 153 -10.17 0.56 -11.15
C PRO A 153 -9.56 -0.78 -11.57
N LYS A 154 -9.16 -0.96 -12.84
CA LYS A 154 -8.44 -2.16 -13.29
C LYS A 154 -7.07 -2.36 -12.64
N ASN A 155 -6.51 -1.34 -11.99
CA ASN A 155 -5.29 -1.49 -11.18
C ASN A 155 -5.55 -2.15 -9.82
N LEU A 156 -6.82 -2.27 -9.39
CA LEU A 156 -7.19 -2.95 -8.16
C LEU A 156 -7.01 -4.47 -8.28
N PRO A 157 -6.87 -5.18 -7.16
CA PRO A 157 -6.69 -6.63 -7.17
C PRO A 157 -7.80 -7.37 -7.95
N GLY A 158 -7.39 -8.34 -8.77
CA GLY A 158 -8.31 -9.30 -9.41
C GLY A 158 -8.98 -8.81 -10.71
N TYR A 159 -8.55 -7.67 -11.28
CA TYR A 159 -9.09 -7.16 -12.55
C TYR A 159 -8.31 -7.60 -13.80
N ASN A 160 -7.17 -8.27 -13.66
CA ASN A 160 -6.46 -8.83 -14.80
C ASN A 160 -7.05 -10.20 -15.15
N ILE A 161 -7.89 -10.24 -16.19
CA ILE A 161 -8.61 -11.46 -16.61
C ILE A 161 -7.67 -12.42 -17.36
N ASP A 162 -6.53 -11.92 -17.84
CA ASP A 162 -5.53 -12.69 -18.59
C ASP A 162 -4.51 -13.39 -17.66
N HIS A 163 -4.44 -12.96 -16.41
CA HIS A 163 -3.64 -13.57 -15.34
C HIS A 163 -4.54 -13.78 -14.13
N GLU A 164 -5.24 -14.92 -14.15
CA GLU A 164 -5.97 -15.43 -13.00
C GLU A 164 -5.06 -15.29 -11.76
N PRO A 165 -5.48 -14.57 -10.70
CA PRO A 165 -4.63 -14.36 -9.55
C PRO A 165 -4.21 -15.72 -9.01
N MET A 166 -2.89 -15.96 -8.99
CA MET A 166 -2.31 -17.15 -8.39
C MET A 166 -2.62 -17.08 -6.89
N VAL A 167 -3.77 -17.68 -6.54
CA VAL A 167 -4.39 -17.84 -5.22
C VAL A 167 -5.37 -16.73 -4.81
N ASP A 168 -6.64 -16.97 -5.14
CA ASP A 168 -7.82 -16.43 -4.45
C ASP A 168 -8.60 -17.65 -3.89
N ILE A 169 -8.09 -18.28 -2.82
CA ILE A 169 -8.79 -19.38 -2.12
C ILE A 169 -8.64 -19.18 -0.59
N PRO A 170 -9.70 -19.42 0.21
CA PRO A 170 -9.85 -18.96 1.59
C PRO A 170 -8.73 -19.32 2.56
#